data_AF-A0A820TA18-F1
#
_entry.id   AF-A0A820TA18-F1
#
_cell.length_a   1.000
_cell.length_b   1.000
_cell.length_c   1.000
_cell.angle_alpha   90.00
_cell.angle_beta   90.00
_cell.angle_gamma   90.00
#
_symmetry.space_group_name_H-M   'P 1'
#
loop_
_entity.id
_entity.type
_entity.pdbx_description
1 polymer ?
#
loop_
_entity_poly.entity_id
_entity_poly.type
_entity_poly.pdbx_seq_one_letter_code
_entity_poly.pdbx_strand_id
1 'polypeptide(L)'
;MSFVPKRCTSDAASNEQNTNQLPPAYMYSVIFKDIVLEINDDDAKSLKTLEIYCKKKNIPNAEINELKSKYHQKSPVWWYTCEMFLYGMLNCGLRSLDMEAMSKLGFFIRSLHLQLEQLHQEQLA
;
A
#
# COMPACT_ATOMS: atom_id res chain seq x y z
N MET A 1 -1.69 -39.94 49.85
CA MET A 1 -1.27 -39.83 48.43
C MET A 1 -1.83 -38.54 47.86
N SER A 2 -1.04 -37.47 47.81
CA SER A 2 -1.44 -36.20 47.21
C SER A 2 -0.34 -35.78 46.23
N PHE A 3 -0.54 -36.15 44.97
CA PHE A 3 0.28 -35.66 43.85
C PHE A 3 -0.23 -34.27 43.47
N VAL A 4 0.42 -33.24 44.00
CA VAL A 4 0.32 -31.88 43.44
C VAL A 4 1.65 -31.60 42.75
N PRO A 5 1.67 -31.52 41.41
CA PRO A 5 2.88 -31.13 40.70
C PRO A 5 3.19 -29.66 40.99
N LYS A 6 4.42 -29.38 41.44
CA LYS A 6 4.99 -28.02 41.39
C LYS A 6 5.05 -27.60 39.93
N ARG A 7 4.08 -26.80 39.47
CA ARG A 7 4.19 -26.13 38.18
C ARG A 7 5.20 -25.00 38.37
N CYS A 8 6.34 -25.15 37.71
CA CYS A 8 7.39 -24.14 37.59
C CYS A 8 6.76 -22.79 37.28
N THR A 9 7.05 -21.79 38.10
CA THR A 9 6.95 -20.39 37.70
C THR A 9 7.93 -20.25 36.53
N SER A 10 7.42 -20.32 35.30
CA SER A 10 8.16 -19.77 34.17
C SER A 10 8.27 -18.29 34.46
N ASP A 11 9.49 -17.83 34.73
CA ASP A 11 9.82 -16.42 34.71
C ASP A 11 9.20 -15.84 33.45
N ALA A 12 8.18 -14.99 33.63
CA ALA A 12 7.71 -14.12 32.58
C ALA A 12 8.87 -13.14 32.37
N ALA A 13 9.83 -13.55 31.54
CA ALA A 13 10.74 -12.62 30.91
C ALA A 13 9.84 -11.65 30.15
N SER A 14 9.57 -10.52 30.79
CA SER A 14 9.07 -9.32 30.14
C SER A 14 10.08 -9.02 29.04
N ASN A 15 9.79 -9.51 27.83
CA ASN A 15 10.33 -8.93 26.62
C ASN A 15 9.75 -7.51 26.59
N GLU A 16 10.40 -6.60 27.30
CA GLU A 16 10.32 -5.17 27.07
C GLU A 16 10.83 -4.97 25.65
N GLN A 17 9.97 -5.21 24.67
CA GLN A 17 10.22 -4.83 23.29
C GLN A 17 10.52 -3.35 23.35
N ASN A 18 11.76 -3.00 23.05
CA ASN A 18 12.23 -1.64 23.06
C ASN A 18 11.39 -0.84 22.07
N THR A 19 10.41 -0.09 22.57
CA THR A 19 9.42 0.65 21.78
C THR A 19 10.05 1.76 20.95
N ASN A 20 11.33 2.07 21.20
CA ASN A 20 12.10 3.06 20.47
C ASN A 20 12.78 2.47 19.21
N GLN A 21 12.61 1.17 18.93
CA GLN A 21 13.13 0.54 17.72
C GLN A 21 12.07 0.55 16.62
N LEU A 22 12.39 1.23 15.52
CA LEU A 22 11.59 1.15 14.30
C LEU A 22 11.85 -0.19 13.59
N PRO A 23 10.80 -0.89 13.11
CA PRO A 23 11.00 -2.10 12.33
C PRO A 23 11.72 -1.75 11.02
N PRO A 24 12.58 -2.64 10.47
CA PRO A 24 13.25 -2.40 9.19
C PRO A 24 12.28 -2.06 8.03
N ALA A 25 11.07 -2.62 8.08
CA ALA A 25 9.95 -2.29 7.19
C ALA A 25 9.73 -0.78 7.04
N TYR A 26 9.86 -0.01 8.12
CA TYR A 26 9.70 1.45 8.11
C TYR A 26 10.69 2.11 7.15
N MET A 27 11.98 1.77 7.25
CA MET A 27 13.02 2.31 6.36
C MET A 27 12.72 1.99 4.89
N TYR A 28 12.29 0.76 4.60
CA TYR A 28 11.92 0.38 3.22
C TYR A 28 10.71 1.17 2.71
N SER A 29 9.69 1.38 3.54
CA SER A 29 8.51 2.17 3.14
C SER A 29 8.83 3.65 2.93
N VAL A 30 9.74 4.23 3.73
CA VAL A 30 10.20 5.62 3.54
C VAL A 30 10.97 5.76 2.24
N ILE A 31 11.98 4.91 2.02
CA ILE A 31 12.78 4.92 0.78
C ILE A 31 11.88 4.69 -0.44
N PHE A 32 10.95 3.74 -0.36
CA PHE A 32 10.01 3.48 -1.44
C PHE A 32 9.12 4.69 -1.74
N LYS A 33 8.58 5.35 -0.71
CA LYS A 33 7.80 6.58 -0.88
C LYS A 33 8.64 7.63 -1.62
N ASP A 34 9.86 7.89 -1.17
CA ASP A 34 10.72 8.91 -1.77
C ASP A 34 11.01 8.59 -3.25
N ILE A 35 11.36 7.34 -3.56
CA ILE A 35 11.56 6.87 -4.93
C ILE A 35 10.30 7.09 -5.79
N VAL A 36 9.13 6.70 -5.30
CA VAL A 36 7.87 6.83 -6.06
C VAL A 36 7.52 8.29 -6.35
N LEU A 37 7.83 9.20 -5.43
CA LEU A 37 7.58 10.63 -5.60
C LEU A 37 8.58 11.30 -6.56
N GLU A 38 9.82 10.83 -6.61
CA GLU A 38 10.84 11.34 -7.53
C GLU A 38 10.73 10.79 -8.96
N ILE A 39 10.19 9.58 -9.13
CA ILE A 39 10.02 8.98 -10.45
C ILE A 39 9.04 9.81 -11.28
N ASN A 40 9.51 10.28 -12.43
CA ASN A 40 8.68 10.92 -13.45
C ASN A 40 8.31 9.92 -14.56
N ASP A 41 7.30 9.10 -14.27
CA ASP A 41 6.80 8.09 -15.21
C ASP A 41 5.58 8.61 -15.98
N ASP A 42 5.52 8.25 -17.27
CA ASP A 42 4.33 8.44 -18.11
C ASP A 42 3.18 7.55 -17.61
N ASP A 43 2.06 8.19 -17.27
CA ASP A 43 0.83 7.53 -16.81
C ASP A 43 0.31 6.52 -17.85
N ALA A 44 0.42 6.80 -19.16
CA ALA A 44 -0.08 5.90 -20.19
C ALA A 44 0.71 4.58 -20.23
N LYS A 45 2.04 4.68 -20.12
CA LYS A 45 2.93 3.51 -20.01
C LYS A 45 2.69 2.74 -18.70
N SER A 46 2.48 3.45 -17.60
CA SER A 46 2.23 2.87 -16.28
C SER A 46 0.90 2.11 -16.25
N LEU A 47 -0.17 2.71 -16.79
CA LEU A 47 -1.49 2.07 -16.95
C LEU A 47 -1.43 0.82 -17.82
N LYS A 48 -0.66 0.84 -18.91
CA LYS A 48 -0.46 -0.36 -19.76
C LYS A 48 0.26 -1.47 -18.99
N THR A 49 1.24 -1.11 -18.17
CA THR A 49 1.98 -2.08 -17.35
C THR A 49 1.09 -2.67 -16.25
N LEU A 50 0.25 -1.82 -15.63
CA LEU A 50 -0.74 -2.25 -14.66
C LEU A 50 -1.79 -3.17 -15.28
N GLU A 51 -2.28 -2.89 -16.49
CA GLU A 51 -3.21 -3.76 -17.21
C GLU A 51 -2.65 -5.18 -17.37
N ILE A 52 -1.39 -5.31 -17.78
CA ILE A 52 -0.73 -6.62 -17.94
C ILE A 52 -0.66 -7.35 -16.59
N TYR A 53 -0.33 -6.62 -15.52
CA TYR A 53 -0.27 -7.18 -14.17
C TYR A 53 -1.65 -7.64 -13.67
N CYS A 54 -2.69 -6.82 -13.85
CA CYS A 54 -4.07 -7.15 -13.48
C CYS A 54 -4.60 -8.39 -14.21
N LYS A 55 -4.29 -8.52 -15.51
CA LYS A 55 -4.64 -9.72 -16.30
C LYS A 55 -4.00 -10.99 -15.73
N LYS A 56 -2.73 -10.92 -15.28
CA LYS A 56 -2.06 -12.05 -14.62
C LYS A 56 -2.67 -12.41 -13.27
N LYS A 57 -3.24 -11.43 -12.56
CA LYS A 57 -3.92 -11.60 -11.26
C LYS A 57 -5.42 -11.95 -11.40
N ASN A 58 -5.89 -12.24 -12.62
CA ASN A 58 -7.29 -12.57 -12.92
C ASN A 58 -8.30 -11.49 -12.51
N ILE A 59 -7.90 -10.21 -12.54
CA ILE A 59 -8.83 -9.09 -12.36
C ILE A 59 -9.77 -9.01 -13.58
N PRO A 60 -11.08 -8.78 -13.40
CA PRO A 60 -12.02 -8.69 -14.51
C PRO A 60 -11.61 -7.64 -15.54
N ASN A 61 -11.62 -8.00 -16.83
CA ASN A 61 -11.28 -7.09 -17.92
C ASN A 61 -12.19 -5.84 -17.96
N ALA A 62 -13.44 -5.95 -17.50
CA ALA A 62 -14.36 -4.83 -17.41
C ALA A 62 -13.84 -3.73 -16.48
N GLU A 63 -13.37 -4.08 -15.28
CA GLU A 63 -12.81 -3.13 -14.30
C GLU A 63 -11.51 -2.49 -14.83
N ILE A 64 -10.66 -3.28 -15.48
CA ILE A 64 -9.41 -2.77 -16.07
C ILE A 64 -9.70 -1.75 -17.20
N ASN A 65 -10.69 -2.05 -18.04
CA ASN A 65 -11.10 -1.16 -19.13
C ASN A 65 -11.75 0.13 -18.61
N GLU A 66 -12.55 0.02 -17.54
CA GLU A 66 -13.11 1.18 -16.87
C GLU A 66 -12.01 2.08 -16.30
N LEU A 67 -11.05 1.51 -15.59
CA LEU A 67 -9.90 2.26 -15.07
C LEU A 67 -9.19 2.99 -16.22
N LYS A 68 -8.81 2.28 -17.30
CA LYS A 68 -8.08 2.90 -18.42
C LYS A 68 -8.83 4.03 -19.11
N SER A 69 -10.14 3.86 -19.32
CA SER A 69 -10.94 4.84 -20.06
C SER A 69 -11.25 6.09 -19.23
N LYS A 70 -11.39 5.94 -17.90
CA LYS A 70 -11.83 7.01 -17.02
C LYS A 70 -10.74 7.54 -16.08
N TYR A 71 -9.52 6.98 -16.08
CA TYR A 71 -8.49 7.28 -15.07
C TYR A 71 -8.32 8.78 -14.83
N HIS A 72 -8.10 9.55 -15.90
CA HIS A 72 -7.91 11.00 -15.85
C HIS A 72 -9.20 11.82 -15.69
N GLN A 73 -10.38 11.19 -15.76
CA GLN A 73 -11.68 11.84 -15.57
C GLN A 73 -12.09 11.92 -14.09
N LYS A 74 -11.39 11.18 -13.23
CA LYS A 74 -11.67 11.09 -11.79
C LYS A 74 -10.39 11.40 -11.02
N SER A 75 -10.56 11.87 -9.79
CA SER A 75 -9.42 12.16 -8.94
C SER A 75 -8.82 10.87 -8.36
N PRO A 76 -7.51 10.83 -8.07
CA PRO A 76 -6.88 9.71 -7.39
C PRO A 76 -7.59 9.26 -6.11
N VAL A 77 -8.06 10.20 -5.28
CA VAL A 77 -8.84 9.91 -4.06
C VAL A 77 -10.17 9.24 -4.38
N TRP A 78 -10.83 9.62 -5.49
CA TRP A 78 -12.05 8.94 -5.93
C TRP A 78 -11.76 7.48 -6.29
N TRP A 79 -10.68 7.23 -7.04
CA TRP A 79 -10.25 5.86 -7.36
C TRP A 79 -9.86 5.03 -6.12
N TYR A 80 -9.29 5.69 -5.11
CA TYR A 80 -8.94 5.03 -3.84
C TYR A 80 -10.17 4.70 -3.00
N THR A 81 -11.25 5.49 -3.10
CA THR A 81 -12.46 5.32 -2.26
C THR A 81 -13.58 4.56 -2.96
N CYS A 82 -13.55 4.44 -4.29
CA CYS A 82 -14.51 3.64 -5.04
C CYS A 82 -14.33 2.13 -4.74
N GLU A 83 -15.44 1.39 -4.70
CA GLU A 83 -15.44 -0.07 -4.52
C GLU A 83 -14.99 -0.78 -5.82
N MET A 84 -13.70 -0.69 -6.12
CA MET A 84 -13.07 -1.43 -7.22
C MET A 84 -11.81 -2.16 -6.76
N PHE A 85 -11.24 -2.98 -7.64
CA PHE A 85 -10.00 -3.72 -7.37
C PHE A 85 -8.83 -2.83 -6.91
N LEU A 86 -8.77 -1.55 -7.31
CA LEU A 86 -7.59 -0.71 -7.11
C LEU A 86 -7.32 -0.43 -5.62
N TYR A 87 -8.36 -0.14 -4.84
CA TYR A 87 -8.26 0.04 -3.38
C TYR A 87 -7.70 -1.22 -2.70
N GLY A 88 -8.33 -2.37 -2.97
CA GLY A 88 -7.95 -3.65 -2.37
C GLY A 88 -6.54 -4.07 -2.76
N MET A 89 -6.18 -3.91 -4.04
CA MET A 89 -4.85 -4.23 -4.56
C MET A 89 -3.77 -3.35 -3.94
N LEU A 90 -4.01 -2.04 -3.84
CA LEU A 90 -3.06 -1.10 -3.25
C LEU A 90 -2.83 -1.41 -1.77
N ASN A 91 -3.90 -1.52 -0.97
CA ASN A 91 -3.77 -1.75 0.47
C ASN A 91 -3.19 -3.12 0.80
N CYS A 92 -3.51 -4.14 0.00
CA CYS A 92 -2.87 -5.45 0.13
C CYS A 92 -1.37 -5.39 -0.17
N GLY A 93 -0.98 -4.69 -1.24
CA GLY A 93 0.40 -4.51 -1.64
C GLY A 93 1.23 -3.77 -0.58
N LEU A 94 0.71 -2.64 -0.08
CA LEU A 94 1.36 -1.87 0.99
C LEU A 94 1.49 -2.66 2.29
N ARG A 95 0.42 -3.34 2.72
CA ARG A 95 0.42 -4.13 3.98
C ARG A 95 1.38 -5.31 3.94
N SER A 96 1.55 -5.91 2.77
CA SER A 96 2.41 -7.08 2.57
C SER A 96 3.82 -6.71 2.11
N LEU A 97 4.09 -5.42 1.87
CA LEU A 97 5.30 -4.92 1.22
C LEU A 97 5.63 -5.67 -0.10
N ASP A 98 4.58 -5.96 -0.89
CA ASP A 98 4.73 -6.60 -2.20
C ASP A 98 5.32 -5.59 -3.19
N MET A 99 6.65 -5.63 -3.34
CA MET A 99 7.38 -4.74 -4.24
C MET A 99 6.94 -4.85 -5.70
N GLU A 100 6.45 -6.01 -6.16
CA GLU A 100 5.93 -6.14 -7.52
C GLU A 100 4.64 -5.34 -7.65
N ALA A 101 3.67 -5.54 -6.75
CA ALA A 101 2.42 -4.77 -6.74
C ALA A 101 2.65 -3.27 -6.56
N MET A 102 3.46 -2.90 -5.56
CA MET A 102 3.79 -1.53 -5.21
C MET A 102 4.46 -0.80 -6.39
N SER A 103 5.41 -1.44 -7.08
CA SER A 103 6.05 -0.83 -8.28
C SER A 103 5.06 -0.61 -9.42
N LYS A 104 4.09 -1.50 -9.62
CA LYS A 104 3.06 -1.39 -10.67
C LYS A 104 2.02 -0.32 -10.35
N LEU A 105 1.81 -0.05 -9.07
CA LEU A 105 0.90 0.97 -8.55
C LEU A 105 1.63 2.28 -8.22
N GLY A 106 2.94 2.38 -8.44
CA GLY A 106 3.75 3.54 -8.04
C GLY A 106 3.20 4.87 -8.58
N PHE A 107 2.81 4.91 -9.86
CA PHE A 107 2.18 6.10 -10.46
C PHE A 107 0.91 6.53 -9.70
N PHE A 108 0.05 5.58 -9.34
CA PHE A 108 -1.19 5.85 -8.60
C PHE A 108 -0.91 6.28 -7.16
N ILE A 109 0.08 5.66 -6.49
CA ILE A 109 0.53 6.07 -5.16
C ILE A 109 1.02 7.52 -5.17
N ARG A 110 1.82 7.90 -6.17
CA ARG A 110 2.28 9.29 -6.35
C ARG A 110 1.10 10.24 -6.54
N SER A 111 0.20 9.95 -7.48
CA SER A 111 -0.98 10.80 -7.75
C SER A 111 -1.86 10.95 -6.50
N LEU A 112 -2.06 9.86 -5.75
CA LEU A 112 -2.84 9.87 -4.51
C LEU A 112 -2.14 10.68 -3.42
N HIS A 113 -0.83 10.52 -3.23
CA HIS A 113 -0.06 11.26 -2.25
C HIS A 113 -0.13 12.77 -2.51
N LEU A 114 0.12 13.20 -3.75
CA LEU A 114 0.09 14.61 -4.13
C LEU A 114 -1.30 15.23 -3.92
N GLN A 115 -2.37 14.49 -4.25
CA GLN A 115 -3.73 14.99 -4.01
C GLN A 115 -4.04 15.08 -2.51
N LEU A 116 -3.61 14.11 -1.70
CA LEU A 116 -3.82 14.17 -0.25
C LEU A 116 -3.04 15.32 0.40
N GLU A 117 -1.82 15.57 -0.06
CA GLU A 117 -1.02 16.72 0.40
C GLU A 117 -1.72 18.04 0.05
N GLN A 118 -2.21 18.20 -1.18
CA GLN A 118 -2.98 19.36 -1.58
C GLN A 118 -4.21 19.57 -0.69
N LEU A 119 -5.04 18.52 -0.51
CA LEU A 119 -6.25 18.59 0.33
C LEU A 119 -5.92 18.90 1.79
N HIS A 120 -4.79 18.40 2.30
CA HIS A 120 -4.35 18.70 3.65
C HIS A 120 -3.93 20.17 3.81
N GLN A 121 -3.21 20.73 2.83
CA GLN A 121 -2.86 22.16 2.84
C GLN A 121 -4.11 23.04 2.77
N GLU A 122 -5.13 22.66 2.00
CA GLU A 122 -6.42 23.37 1.95
C GLU A 122 -7.16 23.38 3.29
N GLN A 123 -6.95 22.38 4.15
CA GLN A 123 -7.57 22.33 5.49
C GLN A 123 -6.81 23.17 6.54
N LEU A 124 -5.53 23.46 6.28
CA LEU A 124 -4.68 24.26 7.16
C LEU A 124 -4.69 25.76 6.82
N ALA A 125 -5.17 26.11 5.62
CA ALA A 125 -5.35 27.48 5.13
C ALA A 125 -6.64 28.12 5.67
#